data_AF-A0AAW2V8W4-F1
#
_entry.id   AF-A0AAW2V8W4-F1
#
_cell.length_a   1.000
_cell.length_b   1.000
_cell.length_c   1.000
_cell.angle_alpha   90.00
_cell.angle_beta   90.00
_cell.angle_gamma   90.00
#
_symmetry.space_group_name_H-M   'P 1'
#
loop_
_entity.id
_entity.type
_entity.pdbx_description
1 polymer ?
#
loop_
_entity_poly.entity_id
_entity_poly.type
_entity_poly.pdbx_seq_one_letter_code
_entity_poly.pdbx_strand_id
1 'polypeptide(L)'
;MATSRSPELRRDAIHSRWVIFSPARARRPSDFKSKSDPNPNSKNQTECAFCAGHEHECAPEIFRFPPESTSDWKIRVIQNLYPALSRELDTPNSESVGGPVTIPGFGFHDVVIESPAHPIHLTDLSADQIAEVLLAYKKRIDQLRAFDSIKYVQNHGASAGASMSHSHSQIMALPVVPPTASARIRV
;
A
#
# COMPACT_ATOMS: atom_id res chain seq x y z
N MET A 1 -11.50 16.22 38.05
CA MET A 1 -12.20 17.14 37.11
C MET A 1 -11.49 17.06 35.77
N ALA A 2 -12.16 16.58 34.71
CA ALA A 2 -11.56 16.57 33.38
C ALA A 2 -11.52 18.02 32.85
N THR A 3 -10.32 18.57 32.65
CA THR A 3 -10.15 19.86 31.98
C THR A 3 -10.82 19.79 30.61
N SER A 4 -11.90 20.55 30.41
CA SER A 4 -12.50 20.75 29.10
C SER A 4 -11.47 21.43 28.20
N ARG A 5 -10.75 20.66 27.38
CA ARG A 5 -9.86 21.20 26.36
C ARG A 5 -10.70 21.88 25.29
N SER A 6 -10.51 23.19 25.14
CA SER A 6 -11.12 24.02 24.10
C SER A 6 -10.71 23.55 22.70
N PRO A 7 -11.50 23.86 21.65
CA PRO A 7 -11.11 23.56 20.28
C PRO A 7 -9.89 24.38 19.86
N GLU A 8 -8.99 23.76 19.09
CA GLU A 8 -7.74 24.35 18.65
C GLU A 8 -7.48 24.04 17.17
N LEU A 9 -6.82 24.97 16.47
CA LEU A 9 -6.24 24.74 15.14
C LEU A 9 -4.74 24.56 15.31
N ARG A 10 -4.20 23.42 14.85
CA ARG A 10 -2.77 23.14 14.86
C ARG A 10 -2.27 22.96 13.44
N ARG A 11 -1.15 23.58 13.11
CA ARG A 11 -0.48 23.39 11.82
C ARG A 11 0.52 22.25 11.93
N ASP A 12 0.37 21.26 11.06
CA ASP A 12 1.34 20.18 10.91
C ASP A 12 2.44 20.60 9.94
N ALA A 13 3.69 20.58 10.41
CA ALA A 13 4.84 20.98 9.59
C ALA A 13 5.13 19.96 8.48
N ILE A 14 4.90 18.67 8.74
CA ILE A 14 5.22 17.60 7.78
C ILE A 14 4.31 17.67 6.56
N HIS A 15 3.00 17.77 6.74
CA HIS A 15 2.03 17.76 5.65
C HIS A 15 1.59 19.18 5.22
N SER A 16 2.16 20.22 5.82
CA SER A 16 1.86 21.64 5.54
C SER A 16 0.36 21.97 5.57
N ARG A 17 -0.39 21.43 6.54
CA ARG A 17 -1.85 21.62 6.65
C ARG A 17 -2.31 21.98 8.06
N TRP A 18 -3.46 22.64 8.15
CA TRP A 18 -4.14 22.91 9.41
C TRP A 18 -5.06 21.74 9.80
N VAL A 19 -5.09 21.42 11.09
CA VAL A 19 -5.93 20.36 11.67
C VAL A 19 -6.74 20.94 12.81
N ILE A 20 -8.04 20.67 12.81
CA ILE A 20 -8.96 21.06 13.90
C ILE A 20 -8.95 19.96 14.97
N PHE A 21 -8.58 20.32 16.19
CA PHE A 21 -8.74 19.50 17.38
C PHE A 21 -9.98 19.98 18.14
N SER A 22 -10.98 19.12 18.33
CA SER A 22 -12.20 19.46 19.07
C SER A 22 -12.69 18.27 19.92
N PRO A 23 -12.05 17.97 21.07
CA PRO A 23 -12.29 16.76 21.86
C PRO A 23 -13.76 16.52 22.25
N ALA A 24 -14.53 17.58 22.48
CA ALA A 24 -15.95 17.48 22.81
C ALA A 24 -16.79 16.78 21.72
N ARG A 25 -16.35 16.77 20.45
CA ARG A 25 -17.06 16.12 19.33
C ARG A 25 -17.18 14.61 19.51
N ALA A 26 -16.25 13.96 20.21
CA ALA A 26 -16.29 12.52 20.44
C ALA A 26 -17.47 12.08 21.32
N ARG A 27 -18.07 13.00 22.09
CA ARG A 27 -19.25 12.73 22.94
C ARG A 27 -20.58 12.98 22.23
N ARG A 28 -20.55 13.37 20.95
CA ARG A 28 -21.77 13.63 20.20
C ARG A 28 -22.54 12.31 20.06
N PRO A 29 -23.81 12.25 20.47
CA PRO A 29 -24.66 11.09 20.21
C PRO A 29 -24.70 10.80 18.71
N SER A 30 -24.59 9.52 18.34
CA SER A 30 -24.68 9.06 16.95
C SER A 30 -25.82 8.06 16.84
N ASP A 31 -26.83 8.41 16.04
CA ASP A 31 -27.93 7.49 15.66
C ASP A 31 -27.50 6.48 14.59
N PHE A 32 -26.34 6.71 13.97
CA PHE A 32 -25.72 5.78 13.06
C PHE A 32 -24.98 4.71 13.87
N LYS A 33 -25.53 3.49 13.89
CA LYS A 33 -24.80 2.29 14.31
C LYS A 33 -23.63 2.11 13.35
N SER A 34 -22.40 1.89 13.85
CA SER A 34 -21.28 1.48 13.00
C SER A 34 -21.61 0.10 12.44
N LYS A 35 -22.22 0.05 11.25
CA LYS A 35 -22.30 -1.17 10.46
C LYS A 35 -20.95 -1.34 9.77
N SER A 36 -19.97 -1.81 10.53
CA SER A 36 -18.91 -2.61 9.94
C SER A 36 -19.24 -4.05 10.29
N ASP A 37 -20.14 -4.65 9.51
CA ASP A 37 -20.03 -6.10 9.35
C ASP A 37 -18.64 -6.32 8.74
N PRO A 38 -17.76 -7.12 9.37
CA PRO A 38 -16.56 -7.57 8.68
C PRO A 38 -17.07 -8.28 7.42
N ASN A 39 -16.59 -7.83 6.26
CA ASN A 39 -16.90 -8.30 4.92
C ASN A 39 -17.62 -9.68 4.93
N PRO A 40 -18.87 -9.81 4.40
CA PRO A 40 -19.62 -11.07 4.46
C PRO A 40 -18.89 -12.27 3.81
N ASN A 41 -17.85 -12.02 3.00
CA ASN A 41 -16.96 -13.07 2.47
C ASN A 41 -15.86 -13.54 3.45
N SER A 42 -15.64 -12.87 4.59
CA SER A 42 -14.53 -13.19 5.51
C SER A 42 -14.75 -14.43 6.36
N LYS A 43 -15.99 -14.96 6.47
CA LYS A 43 -16.27 -16.04 7.42
C LYS A 43 -15.96 -17.45 6.90
N ASN A 44 -15.75 -17.64 5.59
CA ASN A 44 -15.68 -19.00 5.00
C ASN A 44 -14.53 -19.26 4.00
N GLN A 45 -13.68 -18.29 3.66
CA GLN A 45 -12.52 -18.56 2.79
C GLN A 45 -11.32 -18.92 3.64
N THR A 46 -11.04 -20.22 3.76
CA THR A 46 -9.82 -20.74 4.38
C THR A 46 -8.62 -20.67 3.46
N GLU A 47 -8.85 -20.51 2.16
CA GLU A 47 -7.82 -20.44 1.11
C GLU A 47 -8.20 -19.41 0.03
N CYS A 48 -7.17 -18.85 -0.62
CA CYS A 48 -7.29 -17.91 -1.74
C CYS A 48 -6.04 -18.00 -2.64
N ALA A 49 -6.04 -17.29 -3.77
CA ALA A 49 -4.92 -17.25 -4.72
C ALA A 49 -3.55 -16.88 -4.11
N PHE A 50 -3.51 -16.17 -2.97
CA PHE A 50 -2.26 -15.80 -2.28
C PHE A 50 -1.74 -16.86 -1.31
N CYS A 51 -2.51 -17.92 -1.03
CA CYS A 51 -2.04 -19.04 -0.23
C CYS A 51 -0.96 -19.83 -0.96
N ALA A 52 -0.03 -20.42 -0.22
CA ALA A 52 0.92 -21.38 -0.80
C ALA A 52 0.17 -22.53 -1.50
N GLY A 53 0.70 -22.96 -2.65
CA GLY A 53 0.09 -23.95 -3.55
C GLY A 53 -0.82 -23.36 -4.65
N HIS A 54 -1.26 -22.10 -4.51
CA HIS A 54 -2.11 -21.41 -5.48
C HIS A 54 -1.34 -20.38 -6.33
N GLU A 55 -0.01 -20.55 -6.46
CA GLU A 55 0.85 -19.57 -7.15
C GLU A 55 0.49 -19.39 -8.63
N HIS A 56 -0.09 -20.40 -9.25
CA HIS A 56 -0.52 -20.42 -10.64
C HIS A 56 -1.78 -19.55 -10.90
N GLU A 57 -2.51 -19.19 -9.84
CA GLU A 57 -3.65 -18.26 -9.90
C GLU A 57 -3.21 -16.79 -9.77
N CYS A 58 -1.94 -16.55 -9.43
CA CYS A 58 -1.39 -15.21 -9.31
C CYS A 58 -0.90 -14.68 -10.66
N ALA A 59 -0.83 -13.34 -10.75
CA ALA A 59 -0.05 -12.67 -11.77
C ALA A 59 1.46 -13.01 -11.65
N PRO A 60 2.28 -12.72 -12.68
CA PRO A 60 3.67 -13.14 -12.71
C PRO A 60 4.46 -12.75 -11.47
N GLU A 61 5.31 -13.66 -11.02
CA GLU A 61 6.19 -13.41 -9.89
C GLU A 61 7.40 -12.57 -10.29
N ILE A 62 7.80 -11.66 -9.40
CA ILE A 62 8.99 -10.84 -9.53
C ILE A 62 10.14 -11.47 -8.73
N PHE A 63 9.89 -11.82 -7.47
CA PHE A 63 10.79 -12.63 -6.65
C PHE A 63 10.06 -13.19 -5.41
N ARG A 64 10.72 -14.08 -4.69
CA ARG A 64 10.27 -14.65 -3.41
C ARG A 64 11.40 -14.74 -2.40
N PHE A 65 11.06 -14.96 -1.13
CA PHE A 65 12.00 -15.28 -0.05
C PHE A 65 11.60 -16.57 0.67
N PRO A 66 12.55 -17.50 0.91
CA PRO A 66 13.90 -17.52 0.35
C PRO A 66 13.87 -17.72 -1.18
N PRO A 67 14.88 -17.27 -1.95
CA PRO A 67 14.83 -17.28 -3.42
C PRO A 67 14.77 -18.69 -4.03
N GLU A 68 15.35 -19.69 -3.36
CA GLU A 68 15.42 -21.07 -3.84
C GLU A 68 14.14 -21.89 -3.55
N SER A 69 13.16 -21.34 -2.81
CA SER A 69 11.98 -22.11 -2.44
C SER A 69 11.05 -22.32 -3.64
N THR A 70 10.73 -23.57 -3.97
CA THR A 70 9.69 -23.89 -4.96
C THR A 70 8.29 -23.88 -4.35
N SER A 71 8.13 -24.43 -3.14
CA SER A 71 6.86 -24.52 -2.38
C SER A 71 6.87 -23.80 -1.04
N ASP A 72 8.03 -23.66 -0.40
CA ASP A 72 8.11 -23.26 1.02
C ASP A 72 8.51 -21.78 1.19
N TRP A 73 7.94 -20.93 0.34
CA TRP A 73 8.21 -19.49 0.40
C TRP A 73 7.55 -18.86 1.62
N LYS A 74 8.17 -17.82 2.15
CA LYS A 74 7.65 -17.00 3.25
C LYS A 74 6.99 -15.71 2.76
N ILE A 75 7.63 -15.08 1.76
CA ILE A 75 7.17 -13.84 1.15
C ILE A 75 7.26 -13.98 -0.37
N ARG A 76 6.25 -13.46 -1.07
CA ARG A 76 6.28 -13.32 -2.54
C ARG A 76 6.01 -11.88 -2.93
N VAL A 77 6.72 -11.43 -3.95
CA VAL A 77 6.44 -10.15 -4.62
C VAL A 77 6.02 -10.49 -6.04
N ILE A 78 4.77 -10.17 -6.36
CA ILE A 78 4.14 -10.46 -7.65
C ILE A 78 3.68 -9.16 -8.29
N GLN A 79 3.45 -9.20 -9.60
CA GLN A 79 2.72 -8.12 -10.27
C GLN A 79 1.29 -8.04 -9.73
N ASN A 80 0.68 -6.86 -9.73
CA ASN A 80 -0.76 -6.78 -9.49
C ASN A 80 -1.50 -7.24 -10.75
N LEU A 81 -2.48 -8.15 -10.61
CA LEU A 81 -3.29 -8.67 -11.72
C LEU A 81 -4.19 -7.57 -12.34
N TYR A 82 -4.57 -6.57 -11.55
CA TYR A 82 -5.37 -5.42 -11.97
C TYR A 82 -4.62 -4.13 -11.64
N PRO A 83 -3.52 -3.85 -12.36
CA PRO A 83 -2.65 -2.75 -12.00
C PRO A 83 -3.30 -1.40 -12.32
N ALA A 84 -3.06 -0.39 -11.48
CA ALA A 84 -3.59 0.97 -11.70
C ALA A 84 -2.76 1.75 -12.74
N LEU A 85 -1.55 1.25 -13.02
CA LEU A 85 -0.58 1.80 -13.96
C LEU A 85 0.03 0.65 -14.74
N SER A 86 0.32 0.85 -16.02
CA SER A 86 0.89 -0.18 -16.89
C SER A 86 2.39 0.03 -17.06
N ARG A 87 3.15 -1.07 -16.99
CA ARG A 87 4.60 -1.09 -17.17
C ARG A 87 5.00 -1.18 -18.65
N GLU A 88 4.03 -1.41 -19.53
CA GLU A 88 4.17 -1.57 -20.98
C GLU A 88 3.94 -0.26 -21.76
N LEU A 89 3.36 0.76 -21.12
CA LEU A 89 3.15 2.06 -21.73
C LEU A 89 4.46 2.85 -21.88
N ASP A 90 4.49 3.74 -22.86
CA ASP A 90 5.61 4.67 -23.04
C ASP A 90 5.79 5.57 -21.81
N THR A 91 7.05 5.81 -21.46
CA THR A 91 7.40 6.71 -20.37
C THR A 91 7.04 8.14 -20.76
N PRO A 92 6.48 8.96 -19.85
CA PRO A 92 6.13 10.34 -20.17
C PRO A 92 7.38 11.15 -20.55
N ASN A 93 7.36 11.73 -21.76
CA ASN A 93 8.37 12.68 -22.17
C ASN A 93 8.20 14.00 -21.40
N SER A 94 9.32 14.58 -20.96
CA SER A 94 9.38 15.84 -20.19
C SER A 94 8.90 17.08 -20.96
N GLU A 95 8.41 16.94 -22.19
CA GLU A 95 8.13 18.05 -23.09
C GLU A 95 6.62 18.24 -23.26
N SER A 96 6.02 19.03 -22.36
CA SER A 96 4.75 19.70 -22.67
C SER A 96 4.75 21.09 -22.02
N VAL A 97 4.94 22.10 -22.87
CA VAL A 97 4.89 23.51 -22.51
C VAL A 97 3.46 23.99 -22.72
N GLY A 98 2.70 24.11 -21.62
CA GLY A 98 1.42 24.84 -21.55
C GLY A 98 0.14 24.06 -21.89
N GLY A 99 -0.78 23.96 -20.91
CA GLY A 99 -2.13 23.37 -21.06
C GLY A 99 -2.45 22.29 -20.02
N PRO A 100 -3.67 21.69 -20.02
CA PRO A 100 -3.93 20.46 -19.28
C PRO A 100 -3.07 19.34 -19.87
N VAL A 101 -2.05 18.93 -19.13
CA VAL A 101 -1.12 17.88 -19.54
C VAL A 101 -1.72 16.52 -19.17
N THR A 102 -2.10 15.74 -20.18
CA THR A 102 -2.36 14.30 -20.00
C THR A 102 -1.06 13.56 -20.26
N ILE A 103 -0.63 12.73 -19.30
CA ILE A 103 0.51 11.84 -19.43
C ILE A 103 0.05 10.38 -19.54
N PRO A 104 0.79 9.50 -20.23
CA PRO A 104 0.54 8.07 -20.17
C PRO A 104 0.52 7.56 -18.72
N GLY A 105 -0.36 6.59 -18.44
CA GLY A 105 -0.45 5.91 -17.14
C GLY A 105 0.68 4.91 -16.89
N PHE A 106 1.91 5.28 -17.26
CA PHE A 106 3.10 4.47 -17.05
C PHE A 106 3.40 4.34 -15.55
N GLY A 107 3.78 3.14 -15.11
CA GLY A 107 4.24 2.89 -13.76
C GLY A 107 4.21 1.41 -13.39
N PHE A 108 4.49 1.12 -12.13
CA PHE A 108 4.44 -0.26 -11.62
C PHE A 108 3.43 -0.35 -10.49
N HIS A 109 2.64 -1.43 -10.50
CA HIS A 109 1.76 -1.79 -9.40
C HIS A 109 2.00 -3.25 -9.06
N ASP A 110 2.58 -3.49 -7.89
CA ASP A 110 3.01 -4.80 -7.42
C ASP A 110 2.37 -5.12 -6.07
N VAL A 111 2.22 -6.40 -5.76
CA VAL A 111 1.69 -6.91 -4.49
C VAL A 111 2.79 -7.67 -3.75
N VAL A 112 2.91 -7.40 -2.46
CA VAL A 112 3.78 -8.14 -1.54
C VAL A 112 2.89 -9.00 -0.65
N ILE A 113 2.96 -10.31 -0.86
CA ILE A 113 2.27 -11.32 -0.05
C ILE A 113 3.16 -11.64 1.14
N GLU A 114 2.66 -11.38 2.35
CA GLU A 114 3.49 -11.28 3.56
C GLU A 114 3.60 -12.60 4.34
N SER A 115 2.77 -13.59 3.98
CA SER A 115 2.72 -14.91 4.60
C SER A 115 2.18 -15.94 3.58
N PRO A 116 2.64 -17.19 3.60
CA PRO A 116 2.02 -18.28 2.83
C PRO A 116 0.67 -18.73 3.39
N ALA A 117 0.40 -18.46 4.68
CA ALA A 117 -0.79 -18.88 5.39
C ALA A 117 -1.84 -17.77 5.45
N HIS A 118 -3.09 -18.11 5.07
CA HIS A 118 -4.21 -17.17 5.01
C HIS A 118 -4.57 -16.44 6.32
N PRO A 119 -4.68 -17.13 7.48
CA PRO A 119 -5.22 -16.52 8.69
C PRO A 119 -4.18 -15.68 9.45
N ILE A 120 -2.97 -15.53 8.92
CA ILE A 120 -1.88 -14.77 9.53
C ILE A 120 -1.93 -13.35 8.99
N HIS A 121 -2.04 -12.37 9.88
CA HIS A 121 -1.90 -10.95 9.54
C HIS A 121 -0.48 -10.44 9.85
N LEU A 122 -0.10 -9.31 9.26
CA LEU A 122 1.18 -8.64 9.52
C LEU A 122 1.46 -8.45 11.02
N THR A 123 0.42 -8.23 11.83
CA THR A 123 0.51 -8.04 13.29
C THR A 123 0.80 -9.32 14.06
N ASP A 124 0.59 -10.49 13.44
CA ASP A 124 0.83 -11.80 14.04
C ASP A 124 2.25 -12.30 13.77
N LEU A 125 2.98 -11.63 12.87
CA LEU A 125 4.34 -11.97 12.50
C LEU A 125 5.35 -11.59 13.60
N SER A 126 6.41 -12.39 13.73
CA SER A 126 7.54 -12.05 14.59
C SER A 126 8.33 -10.86 14.04
N ALA A 127 9.16 -10.25 14.88
CA ALA A 127 10.03 -9.14 14.46
C ALA A 127 10.94 -9.52 13.27
N ASP A 128 11.46 -10.75 13.25
CA ASP A 128 12.31 -11.24 12.17
C ASP A 128 11.52 -11.42 10.86
N GLN A 129 10.28 -11.94 10.94
CA GLN A 129 9.40 -12.06 9.78
C GLN A 129 9.00 -10.68 9.22
N ILE A 130 8.71 -9.72 10.10
CA ILE A 130 8.46 -8.33 9.70
C ILE A 130 9.72 -7.73 9.05
N ALA A 131 10.91 -8.02 9.58
CA ALA A 131 12.16 -7.58 8.96
C ALA A 131 12.34 -8.16 7.56
N GLU A 132 11.98 -9.43 7.32
CA GLU A 132 11.97 -10.04 5.98
C GLU A 132 10.99 -9.29 5.04
N VAL A 133 9.80 -8.90 5.50
CA VAL A 133 8.83 -8.09 4.73
C VAL A 133 9.42 -6.72 4.36
N LEU A 134 10.03 -6.02 5.32
CA LEU A 134 10.68 -4.72 5.07
C LEU A 134 11.87 -4.85 4.10
N LEU A 135 12.63 -5.94 4.18
CA LEU A 135 13.69 -6.25 3.21
C LEU A 135 13.13 -6.52 1.82
N ALA A 136 11.96 -7.14 1.70
CA ALA A 136 11.27 -7.29 0.42
C ALA A 136 10.85 -5.95 -0.17
N TYR A 137 10.31 -5.03 0.62
CA TYR A 137 10.04 -3.66 0.18
C TYR A 137 11.31 -2.98 -0.32
N LYS A 138 12.39 -3.01 0.48
CA LYS A 138 13.68 -2.42 0.11
C LYS A 138 14.16 -2.98 -1.24
N LYS A 139 14.23 -4.29 -1.38
CA LYS A 139 14.69 -4.95 -2.61
C LYS A 139 13.87 -4.52 -3.81
N ARG A 140 12.54 -4.44 -3.68
CA ARG A 140 11.68 -4.02 -4.79
C ARG A 140 11.82 -2.54 -5.12
N ILE A 141 11.93 -1.67 -4.10
CA ILE A 141 12.19 -0.24 -4.29
C ILE A 141 13.53 -0.03 -5.01
N ASP A 142 14.58 -0.77 -4.65
CA ASP A 142 15.89 -0.70 -5.29
C ASP A 142 15.81 -1.10 -6.78
N GLN A 143 15.03 -2.13 -7.12
CA GLN A 143 14.75 -2.51 -8.52
C GLN A 143 14.00 -1.41 -9.28
N LEU A 144 12.99 -0.81 -8.67
CA LEU A 144 12.16 0.23 -9.28
C LEU A 144 12.92 1.55 -9.46
N ARG A 145 13.85 1.86 -8.55
CA ARG A 145 14.73 3.03 -8.62
C ARG A 145 15.66 3.01 -9.84
N ALA A 146 15.96 1.83 -10.39
CA ALA A 146 16.79 1.72 -11.59
C ALA A 146 16.09 2.26 -12.86
N PHE A 147 14.79 2.55 -12.81
CA PHE A 147 14.06 3.17 -13.89
C PHE A 147 14.03 4.69 -13.72
N ASP A 148 14.76 5.43 -14.56
CA ASP A 148 14.85 6.91 -14.51
C ASP A 148 13.49 7.61 -14.56
N SER A 149 12.53 6.99 -15.23
CA SER A 149 11.16 7.50 -15.37
C SER A 149 10.35 7.43 -14.07
N ILE A 150 10.76 6.64 -13.08
CA ILE A 150 10.09 6.54 -11.78
C ILE A 150 10.61 7.63 -10.83
N LYS A 151 9.70 8.42 -10.27
CA LYS A 151 10.02 9.57 -9.40
C LYS A 151 9.62 9.36 -7.95
N TYR A 152 8.66 8.48 -7.69
CA TYR A 152 8.17 8.20 -6.35
C TYR A 152 7.66 6.77 -6.22
N VAL A 153 7.90 6.14 -5.08
CA VAL A 153 7.34 4.83 -4.74
C VAL A 153 6.55 4.94 -3.44
N GLN A 154 5.33 4.42 -3.42
CA GLN A 154 4.46 4.39 -2.26
C GLN A 154 4.07 2.97 -1.90
N ASN A 155 4.16 2.67 -0.60
CA ASN A 155 3.64 1.44 -0.04
C ASN A 155 2.26 1.69 0.57
N HIS A 156 1.31 0.83 0.29
CA HIS A 156 -0.03 0.85 0.86
C HIS A 156 -0.30 -0.47 1.59
N GLY A 157 -0.79 -0.38 2.83
CA GLY A 157 -1.23 -1.55 3.58
C GLY A 157 -2.65 -1.96 3.21
N ALA A 158 -3.11 -3.11 3.73
CA ALA A 158 -4.45 -3.64 3.47
C ALA A 158 -5.60 -2.66 3.72
N SER A 159 -5.45 -1.72 4.67
CA SER A 159 -6.45 -0.70 4.99
C SER A 159 -6.65 0.38 3.91
N ALA A 160 -5.83 0.41 2.86
CA ALA A 160 -5.92 1.37 1.76
C ALA A 160 -6.92 0.98 0.64
N GLY A 161 -7.87 0.08 0.94
CA GLY A 161 -8.87 -0.42 -0.02
C GLY A 161 -8.59 -1.82 -0.55
N ALA A 162 -7.92 -2.67 0.24
CA ALA A 162 -7.69 -4.05 -0.17
C ALA A 162 -8.99 -4.83 -0.37
N SER A 163 -9.05 -5.56 -1.48
CA SER A 163 -10.12 -6.50 -1.81
C SER A 163 -9.88 -7.92 -1.28
N MET A 164 -8.64 -8.22 -0.86
CA MET A 164 -8.22 -9.54 -0.37
C MET A 164 -8.03 -9.54 1.15
N SER A 165 -8.51 -10.57 1.84
CA SER A 165 -8.35 -10.78 3.29
C SER A 165 -6.95 -11.25 3.70
N HIS A 166 -6.26 -11.96 2.80
CA HIS A 166 -4.91 -12.47 3.02
C HIS A 166 -3.92 -11.33 3.32
N SER A 167 -2.96 -11.53 4.22
CA SER A 167 -2.00 -10.47 4.57
C SER A 167 -1.12 -10.08 3.38
N HIS A 168 -1.29 -8.84 2.95
CA HIS A 168 -0.53 -8.27 1.86
C HIS A 168 -0.46 -6.75 1.98
N SER A 169 0.49 -6.22 1.23
CA SER A 169 0.70 -4.80 0.98
C SER A 169 0.95 -4.60 -0.51
N GLN A 170 0.90 -3.35 -0.95
CA GLN A 170 1.05 -2.99 -2.35
C GLN A 170 2.16 -1.96 -2.50
N ILE A 171 2.90 -2.06 -3.61
CA ILE A 171 3.93 -1.11 -4.01
C ILE A 171 3.47 -0.47 -5.32
N MET A 172 3.35 0.86 -5.31
CA MET A 172 3.02 1.65 -6.49
C MET A 172 4.16 2.60 -6.83
N ALA A 173 4.69 2.49 -8.05
CA ALA A 173 5.76 3.32 -8.57
C ALA A 173 5.19 4.31 -9.59
N LEU A 174 5.41 5.61 -9.34
CA LEU A 174 4.82 6.72 -10.07
C LEU A 174 5.87 7.45 -10.90
N PRO A 175 5.53 7.92 -12.11
CA PRO A 175 6.40 8.77 -12.91
C PRO A 175 6.38 10.24 -12.49
N VAL A 176 5.60 10.57 -11.46
CA VAL A 176 5.45 11.92 -10.91
C VAL A 176 5.58 11.89 -9.39
N VAL A 177 5.97 13.00 -8.79
CA VAL A 177 5.96 13.16 -7.33
C VAL A 177 4.54 13.56 -6.89
N PRO A 178 3.84 12.75 -6.06
CA PRO A 178 2.48 13.05 -5.67
C PRO A 178 2.40 14.30 -4.76
N PRO A 179 1.24 14.97 -4.66
CA PRO A 179 1.10 16.20 -3.87
C PRO A 179 1.47 16.05 -2.39
N THR A 180 1.15 14.92 -1.77
CA THR A 180 1.48 14.64 -0.36
C THR A 180 2.98 14.54 -0.12
N ALA A 181 3.73 13.98 -1.08
CA ALA A 181 5.19 13.95 -1.02
C ALA A 181 5.78 15.34 -1.28
N SER A 182 5.24 16.07 -2.26
CA SER A 182 5.67 17.44 -2.57
C SER A 182 5.49 18.39 -1.38
N ALA A 183 4.37 18.30 -0.67
CA ALA A 183 4.09 19.12 0.51
C ALA A 183 5.06 18.88 1.68
N ARG A 184 5.63 17.67 1.77
CA ARG A 184 6.61 17.28 2.79
C ARG A 184 8.03 17.77 2.49
N ILE A 185 8.40 17.84 1.22
CA ILE A 185 9.76 18.21 0.77
C ILE A 185 9.96 19.73 0.77
N ARG A 186 8.87 20.51 0.65
CA ARG A 186 8.90 21.98 0.58
C ARG A 186 8.98 22.68 1.96
N VAL A 187 9.33 21.94 3.01
CA VAL A 187 9.52 22.45 4.39
C VAL A 187 10.98 22.84 4.56
#